data_AF-A0A959PT15-F1
#
_entry.id   AF-A0A959PT15-F1
#
_cell.length_a   1.000
_cell.length_b   1.000
_cell.length_c   1.000
_cell.angle_alpha   90.00
_cell.angle_beta   90.00
_cell.angle_gamma   90.00
#
_symmetry.space_group_name_H-M   'P 1'
#
loop_
_entity.id
_entity.type
_entity.pdbx_description
1 polymer ?
#
loop_
_entity_poly.entity_id
_entity_poly.type
_entity_poly.pdbx_seq_one_letter_code
_entity_poly.pdbx_strand_id
1 'polypeptide(L)'
;MLSIIILIVALQHAYFLYFEMFAWTTIGAKIFRGYDAAFFEKSKTLAANQGLYNGFLVAGLVWSFFIKDPVWQENIRIFFLACVAVAGIYGGLT
;
A
#
# COMPACT_ATOMS: atom_id res chain seq x y z
N MET A 1 20.20 0.81 7.79
CA MET A 1 19.01 1.53 8.33
C MET A 1 17.94 1.74 7.27
N LEU A 2 18.25 2.37 6.12
CA LEU A 2 17.27 2.62 5.04
C LEU A 2 16.56 1.36 4.52
N SER A 3 17.29 0.25 4.36
CA SER A 3 16.72 -1.04 3.94
C SER A 3 15.66 -1.59 4.90
N ILE A 4 15.80 -1.35 6.21
CA ILE A 4 14.82 -1.80 7.21
C ILE A 4 13.54 -0.98 7.07
N ILE A 5 13.65 0.34 6.87
CA ILE A 5 12.50 1.23 6.63
C ILE A 5 11.74 0.78 5.39
N ILE A 6 12.45 0.49 4.29
CA ILE A 6 11.83 0.01 3.05
C ILE A 6 11.07 -1.29 3.27
N LEU A 7 11.65 -2.24 4.02
CA LEU A 7 10.97 -3.50 4.34
C LEU A 7 9.71 -3.27 5.18
N ILE A 8 9.78 -2.40 6.20
CA ILE A 8 8.61 -2.06 7.03
C ILE A 8 7.50 -1.46 6.17
N VAL A 9 7.84 -0.48 5.33
CA VAL A 9 6.87 0.18 4.43
C VAL A 9 6.28 -0.84 3.45
N ALA A 10 7.11 -1.68 2.82
CA ALA A 10 6.63 -2.72 1.91
C ALA A 10 5.70 -3.72 2.61
N LEU A 11 6.00 -4.13 3.84
CA LEU A 11 5.13 -5.02 4.62
C LEU A 11 3.80 -4.35 4.99
N GLN A 12 3.83 -3.06 5.35
CA GLN A 12 2.62 -2.28 5.62
C GLN A 12 1.71 -2.20 4.38
N HIS A 13 2.27 -1.88 3.21
CA HIS A 13 1.49 -1.83 1.97
C HIS A 13 1.03 -3.21 1.50
N ALA A 14 1.80 -4.27 1.76
CA ALA A 14 1.36 -5.64 1.49
C ALA A 14 0.17 -6.04 2.37
N TYR A 15 0.17 -5.61 3.63
CA TYR A 15 -0.98 -5.76 4.52
C TYR A 15 -2.21 -4.99 4.00
N PHE A 16 -2.05 -3.73 3.57
CA PHE A 16 -3.15 -2.95 2.99
C PHE A 16 -3.70 -3.58 1.71
N LEU A 17 -2.84 -4.02 0.79
CA LEU A 17 -3.23 -4.78 -0.38
C LEU A 17 -4.11 -5.96 0.02
N TYR A 18 -3.63 -6.79 0.94
CA TYR A 18 -4.37 -7.99 1.34
C TYR A 18 -5.74 -7.63 1.93
N PHE A 19 -5.74 -6.65 2.84
CA PHE A 19 -6.95 -6.18 3.49
C PHE A 19 -7.97 -5.63 2.48
N GLU A 20 -7.56 -4.75 1.57
CA GLU A 20 -8.43 -4.06 0.63
C GLU A 20 -8.92 -4.97 -0.51
N MET A 21 -8.09 -5.88 -1.01
CA MET A 21 -8.48 -6.79 -2.10
C MET A 21 -9.27 -8.00 -1.64
N PHE A 22 -8.92 -8.57 -0.47
CA PHE A 22 -9.44 -9.88 -0.05
C PHE A 22 -10.27 -9.82 1.23
N ALA A 23 -9.96 -8.91 2.16
CA ALA A 23 -10.56 -8.86 3.49
C ALA A 23 -11.58 -7.72 3.68
N TRP A 24 -11.85 -6.92 2.65
CA TRP A 24 -12.68 -5.70 2.75
C TRP A 24 -14.10 -5.98 3.24
N THR A 25 -14.80 -6.94 2.63
CA THR A 25 -16.20 -7.25 2.98
C THR A 25 -16.34 -8.12 4.23
N THR A 26 -15.22 -8.59 4.81
CA THR A 26 -15.22 -9.47 5.98
C THR A 26 -14.61 -8.79 7.21
N ILE A 27 -13.30 -8.52 7.19
CA ILE A 27 -12.58 -7.85 8.25
C ILE A 27 -12.90 -6.35 8.23
N GLY A 28 -12.96 -5.73 7.05
CA GLY A 28 -13.29 -4.31 6.91
C GLY A 28 -14.63 -3.96 7.54
N ALA A 29 -15.67 -4.78 7.31
CA ALA A 29 -16.98 -4.64 7.94
C ALA A 29 -16.96 -4.72 9.48
N LYS A 30 -15.99 -5.43 10.08
CA LYS A 30 -15.84 -5.54 11.54
C LYS A 30 -15.09 -4.35 12.14
N ILE A 31 -14.12 -3.80 11.39
CA ILE A 31 -13.29 -2.65 11.81
C ILE A 31 -14.11 -1.35 11.68
N PHE A 32 -14.76 -1.15 10.53
CA PHE A 32 -15.48 0.08 10.22
C PHE A 32 -16.97 -0.07 10.52
N ARG A 33 -17.33 -0.09 11.81
CA ARG A 33 -18.72 -0.32 12.30
C ARG A 33 -19.74 0.77 11.96
N GLY A 34 -19.32 1.85 11.30
CA GLY A 34 -20.19 2.98 10.93
C GLY A 34 -20.92 2.82 9.59
N TYR A 35 -20.66 1.74 8.84
CA TYR A 35 -21.24 1.48 7.52
C TYR A 35 -22.07 0.20 7.52
N ASP A 36 -23.08 0.13 6.65
CA ASP A 36 -23.89 -1.08 6.46
C ASP A 36 -23.18 -2.12 5.57
N ALA A 37 -23.69 -3.35 5.55
CA ALA A 37 -23.12 -4.41 4.71
C ALA A 37 -23.17 -4.07 3.22
N ALA A 38 -24.18 -3.31 2.78
CA ALA A 38 -24.35 -2.91 1.38
C ALA A 38 -23.24 -1.96 0.93
N PHE A 39 -22.74 -1.08 1.80
CA PHE A 39 -21.62 -0.21 1.52
C PHE A 39 -20.36 -1.00 1.18
N PHE A 40 -20.01 -2.03 1.96
CA PHE A 40 -18.80 -2.83 1.71
C PHE A 40 -18.89 -3.60 0.39
N GLU A 41 -20.05 -4.18 0.08
CA GLU A 41 -20.25 -4.87 -1.21
C GLU A 41 -20.19 -3.90 -2.39
N LYS A 42 -20.82 -2.73 -2.30
CA LYS A 42 -20.79 -1.71 -3.36
C LYS A 42 -19.41 -1.10 -3.57
N SER A 43 -18.62 -0.96 -2.50
CA SER A 43 -17.27 -0.37 -2.56
C SER A 43 -16.16 -1.40 -2.82
N LYS A 44 -16.48 -2.71 -2.88
CA LYS A 44 -15.50 -3.79 -3.03
C LYS A 44 -14.54 -3.60 -4.21
N THR A 45 -15.05 -3.23 -5.38
CA THR A 45 -14.21 -3.00 -6.57
C THR A 45 -13.29 -1.80 -6.40
N LEU A 46 -13.78 -0.74 -5.75
CA LEU A 46 -12.97 0.45 -5.46
C LEU A 46 -11.85 0.12 -4.48
N ALA A 47 -12.16 -0.58 -3.39
CA ALA A 47 -11.17 -1.06 -2.43
C ALA A 47 -10.14 -1.98 -3.09
N ALA A 48 -10.58 -2.94 -3.91
CA ALA A 48 -9.66 -3.83 -4.64
C ALA A 48 -8.71 -3.06 -5.57
N ASN A 49 -9.17 -1.97 -6.19
CA ASN A 49 -8.31 -1.12 -7.01
C ASN A 49 -7.29 -0.34 -6.15
N GLN A 50 -7.70 0.15 -4.97
CA GLN A 50 -6.78 0.75 -3.99
C GLN A 50 -5.70 -0.25 -3.55
N GLY A 51 -6.10 -1.49 -3.28
CA GLY A 51 -5.18 -2.57 -2.93
C GLY A 51 -4.20 -2.93 -4.05
N LEU A 52 -4.63 -2.88 -5.31
CA LEU A 52 -3.74 -3.09 -6.46
C LEU A 52 -2.66 -2.00 -6.55
N TYR A 53 -3.01 -0.73 -6.33
CA TYR A 53 -2.01 0.35 -6.26
C TYR A 53 -1.00 0.11 -5.14
N ASN A 54 -1.46 -0.32 -3.95
CA ASN A 54 -0.57 -0.74 -2.87
C ASN A 54 0.37 -1.88 -3.33
N GLY A 55 -0.12 -2.82 -4.15
CA GLY A 55 0.71 -3.86 -4.76
C GLY A 55 1.80 -3.35 -5.70
N PHE A 56 1.54 -2.32 -6.50
CA PHE A 56 2.58 -1.70 -7.32
C PHE A 56 3.67 -1.05 -6.47
N LEU A 57 3.31 -0.42 -5.34
CA LEU A 57 4.28 0.14 -4.40
C LEU A 57 5.16 -0.95 -3.78
N VAL A 58 4.55 -2.05 -3.33
CA VAL A 58 5.30 -3.21 -2.81
C VAL A 58 6.25 -3.76 -3.86
N ALA A 59 5.77 -3.98 -5.08
CA ALA A 59 6.58 -4.50 -6.18
C ALA A 59 7.79 -3.60 -6.46
N GLY A 60 7.60 -2.28 -6.52
CA GLY A 60 8.68 -1.31 -6.72
C GLY A 60 9.71 -1.28 -5.59
N LEU A 61 9.25 -1.28 -4.34
CA LEU A 61 10.11 -1.29 -3.16
C LEU A 61 10.92 -2.59 -3.06
N VAL A 62 10.28 -3.75 -3.30
CA VAL A 62 10.95 -5.06 -3.30
C VAL A 62 11.94 -5.17 -4.46
N TRP A 63 11.54 -4.74 -5.66
CA TRP A 63 12.41 -4.73 -6.83
C TRP A 63 13.71 -3.96 -6.59
N SER A 64 13.64 -2.85 -5.84
CA SER A 64 14.81 -2.04 -5.51
C SER A 64 15.95 -2.81 -4.83
N PHE A 65 15.68 -3.91 -4.12
CA PHE A 65 16.72 -4.74 -3.50
C PHE A 65 17.54 -5.55 -4.50
N PHE A 66 17.02 -5.76 -5.70
CA PHE A 66 17.65 -6.59 -6.73
C PHE A 66 18.37 -5.75 -7.80
N ILE A 67 18.29 -4.42 -7.72
CA ILE A 67 19.02 -3.52 -8.61
C ILE A 67 20.50 -3.51 -8.22
N LYS A 68 21.37 -3.86 -9.18
CA LYS A 68 22.83 -3.95 -8.99
C LYS A 68 23.55 -2.63 -9.12
N ASP A 69 23.06 -1.74 -9.98
CA ASP A 69 23.62 -0.40 -10.13
C ASP A 69 23.27 0.43 -8.87
N PRO A 70 24.27 0.93 -8.11
CA PRO A 70 24.01 1.59 -6.84
C PRO A 70 23.19 2.88 -6.98
N VAL A 71 23.41 3.64 -8.05
CA VAL A 71 22.74 4.92 -8.31
C VAL A 71 21.26 4.67 -8.62
N TRP A 72 20.97 3.72 -9.51
CA TRP A 72 19.60 3.34 -9.83
C TRP A 72 18.87 2.67 -8.67
N GLN A 73 19.58 1.89 -7.87
CA GLN A 73 19.02 1.32 -6.65
C GLN A 73 18.52 2.42 -5.71
N GLU A 74 19.31 3.48 -5.50
CA GLU A 74 18.93 4.59 -4.65
C GLU A 74 17.79 5.43 -5.25
N ASN A 75 17.87 5.76 -6.54
CA ASN A 75 16.82 6.53 -7.22
C ASN A 75 15.45 5.85 -7.15
N ILE A 76 15.38 4.53 -7.38
CA ILE A 76 14.13 3.78 -7.29
C ILE A 76 13.59 3.75 -5.85
N ARG A 77 14.46 3.56 -4.85
CA ARG A 77 14.04 3.61 -3.43
C ARG A 77 13.44 4.96 -3.08
N ILE A 78 14.13 6.04 -3.43
CA ILE A 78 13.69 7.41 -3.16
C ILE A 78 12.37 7.71 -3.86
N PHE A 79 12.23 7.33 -5.13
CA PHE A 79 11.01 7.54 -5.90
C PHE A 79 9.79 6.90 -5.22
N PHE A 80 9.84 5.60 -4.91
CA PHE A 80 8.71 4.92 -4.28
C PHE A 80 8.44 5.42 -2.85
N LEU A 81 9.48 5.68 -2.05
CA LEU A 81 9.30 6.24 -0.71
C LEU A 81 8.69 7.64 -0.75
N ALA A 82 9.06 8.47 -1.73
CA ALA A 82 8.47 9.78 -1.93
C ALA A 82 7.00 9.68 -2.35
N CYS A 83 6.64 8.76 -3.25
CA CYS A 83 5.23 8.50 -3.59
C CYS A 83 4.42 8.08 -2.36
N VAL A 84 4.94 7.17 -1.53
CA VAL A 84 4.30 6.76 -0.28
C VAL A 84 4.14 7.95 0.67
N ALA A 85 5.19 8.75 0.86
CA ALA A 85 5.15 9.91 1.74
C ALA A 85 4.12 10.94 1.28
N VAL A 86 4.11 11.29 -0.01
CA VAL A 86 3.15 12.26 -0.58
C VAL A 86 1.71 11.75 -0.44
N ALA A 87 1.45 10.49 -0.79
CA ALA A 87 0.12 9.89 -0.65
C ALA A 87 -0.33 9.82 0.82
N GLY A 88 0.57 9.45 1.73
CA GLY A 88 0.30 9.39 3.17
C GLY A 88 0.01 10.76 3.78
N ILE A 89 0.76 11.80 3.39
CA ILE A 89 0.52 13.18 3.81
C ILE A 89 -0.83 13.66 3.27
N TYR A 90 -1.09 13.46 1.97
CA TYR A 90 -2.35 13.87 1.36
C TYR A 90 -3.55 13.21 2.05
N GLY A 91 -3.54 11.88 2.17
CA GLY A 91 -4.62 11.14 2.83
C GLY A 91 -4.75 11.39 4.33
N GLY A 92 -3.71 11.86 5.01
CA GLY A 92 -3.78 12.28 6.41
C GLY A 92 -4.39 13.67 6.60
N LEU A 93 -4.42 14.50 5.56
CA LEU A 93 -4.94 15.87 5.60
C LEU A 93 -6.35 16.00 5.02
N THR A 94 -6.83 15.00 4.26
CA THR A 94 -8.17 14.96 3.64
C THR A 94 -9.06 13.93 4.31
#